data_AF-A0A3G3K5B4-F1
#
_entry.id   AF-A0A3G3K5B4-F1
#
_cell.length_a   1.000
_cell.length_b   1.000
_cell.length_c   1.000
_cell.angle_alpha   90.00
_cell.angle_beta   90.00
_cell.angle_gamma   90.00
#
_symmetry.space_group_name_H-M   'P 1'
#
loop_
_entity.id
_entity.type
_entity.pdbx_description
1 polymer ?
#
loop_
_entity_poly.entity_id
_entity_poly.type
_entity_poly.pdbx_seq_one_letter_code
_entity_poly.pdbx_strand_id
1 'polypeptide(L)'
;MSVVVFLLLAWFSVMVLVTLPSKLPLIVNVLLFMAIDIVLTNKLTIIGFNLQWFKIHTDSVLRFLSLILHNDVTVTFALLVFANVFLLTPHAGARWAVSLYAFLFQILSGLTLRWNGVLTDVSWNFMKESLMIALMMGYTLLVGSILQRMAAREGWIR
;
A
#
# COMPACT_ATOMS: atom_id res chain seq x y z
N MET A 1 3.04 -2.63 22.08
CA MET A 1 4.10 -3.09 21.16
C MET A 1 3.70 -2.98 19.69
N SER A 2 2.44 -3.26 19.32
CA SER A 2 1.95 -3.15 17.93
C SER A 2 2.30 -1.81 17.25
N VAL A 3 1.99 -0.67 17.88
CA VAL A 3 2.23 0.67 17.30
C VAL A 3 3.70 0.91 16.97
N VAL A 4 4.61 0.45 17.84
CA VAL A 4 6.06 0.61 17.62
C VAL A 4 6.50 -0.16 16.38
N VAL A 5 6.00 -1.39 16.19
CA VAL A 5 6.28 -2.20 15.00
C VAL A 5 5.77 -1.49 13.73
N PHE A 6 4.54 -0.98 13.75
CA PHE A 6 3.99 -0.27 12.59
C PHE A 6 4.65 1.08 12.32
N LEU A 7 5.12 1.79 13.34
CA LEU A 7 5.95 2.98 13.17
C LEU A 7 7.27 2.64 12.47
N LEU A 8 7.94 1.55 12.88
CA LEU A 8 9.17 1.10 12.23
C LEU A 8 8.94 0.66 10.78
N LEU A 9 7.85 -0.07 10.51
CA LEU A 9 7.48 -0.48 9.15
C LEU A 9 7.14 0.73 8.27
N ALA A 10 6.34 1.68 8.79
CA ALA A 10 6.02 2.91 8.09
C ALA A 10 7.28 3.70 7.75
N TRP A 11 8.18 3.87 8.72
CA TRP A 11 9.46 4.55 8.53
C TRP A 11 10.33 3.85 7.47
N PHE A 12 10.40 2.52 7.53
CA PHE A 12 11.10 1.72 6.53
C PHE A 12 10.52 1.95 5.13
N SER A 13 9.19 1.90 4.95
CA SER A 13 8.55 2.13 3.66
C SER A 13 8.82 3.53 3.10
N VAL A 14 8.79 4.55 3.96
CA VAL A 14 9.14 5.93 3.58
C VAL A 14 10.61 6.01 3.14
N MET A 15 11.53 5.42 3.91
CA MET A 15 12.96 5.42 3.60
C MET A 15 13.27 4.70 2.28
N VAL A 16 12.62 3.58 2.01
CA VAL A 16 12.76 2.90 0.71
C VAL A 16 12.35 3.83 -0.43
N LEU A 17 11.22 4.55 -0.31
CA LEU A 17 10.80 5.50 -1.34
C LEU A 17 11.78 6.69 -1.48
N VAL A 18 12.28 7.22 -0.36
CA VAL A 18 13.21 8.36 -0.35
C VAL A 18 14.56 7.99 -0.97
N THR A 19 15.00 6.74 -0.82
CA THR A 19 16.30 6.26 -1.33
C THR A 19 16.26 5.76 -2.78
N LEU A 20 15.08 5.69 -3.41
CA LEU A 20 15.00 5.28 -4.82
C LEU A 20 15.80 6.24 -5.73
N PRO A 21 16.61 5.70 -6.67
CA PRO A 21 17.44 6.52 -7.57
C PRO A 21 16.61 7.28 -8.60
N SER A 22 15.47 6.73 -9.00
CA SER A 22 14.55 7.31 -9.98
C SER A 22 13.13 7.27 -9.45
N LYS A 23 12.43 8.40 -9.55
CA LYS A 23 11.06 8.55 -9.03
C LYS A 23 10.20 9.29 -10.04
N LEU A 24 8.91 9.01 -10.01
CA LEU A 24 7.89 9.76 -10.73
C LEU A 24 7.93 11.22 -10.25
N PRO A 25 7.50 12.17 -11.10
CA PRO A 25 7.36 13.56 -10.70
C PRO A 25 6.58 13.68 -9.39
N LEU A 26 6.98 14.62 -8.52
CA LEU A 26 6.38 14.77 -7.19
C LEU A 26 4.85 14.87 -7.25
N ILE A 27 4.33 15.66 -8.20
CA ILE A 27 2.89 15.83 -8.40
C ILE A 27 2.18 14.51 -8.72
N VAL A 28 2.80 13.65 -9.55
CA VAL A 28 2.26 12.33 -9.89
C VAL A 28 2.25 11.44 -8.65
N ASN A 29 3.32 11.45 -7.86
CA ASN A 29 3.38 10.68 -6.61
C ASN A 29 2.35 11.14 -5.58
N VAL A 30 2.12 12.46 -5.44
CA VAL A 30 1.10 13.00 -4.53
C VAL A 30 -0.31 12.62 -4.98
N LEU A 31 -0.61 12.76 -6.28
CA LEU A 31 -1.92 12.36 -6.81
C LEU A 31 -2.15 10.86 -6.70
N LEU A 32 -1.11 10.06 -6.96
CA LEU A 32 -1.18 8.61 -6.82
C LEU A 32 -1.35 8.19 -5.36
N PHE A 33 -0.66 8.86 -4.43
CA PHE A 33 -0.85 8.68 -2.99
C PHE A 33 -2.32 8.88 -2.60
N MET A 34 -2.91 10.01 -2.99
CA MET A 34 -4.32 10.33 -2.68
C MET A 34 -5.28 9.28 -3.28
N ALA A 35 -5.04 8.86 -4.53
CA ALA A 35 -5.88 7.86 -5.19
C ALA A 35 -5.82 6.49 -4.48
N ILE A 36 -4.61 6.04 -4.11
CA ILE A 36 -4.42 4.79 -3.37
C ILE A 36 -5.09 4.87 -2.00
N ASP A 37 -4.90 5.97 -1.27
CA ASP A 37 -5.40 6.15 0.09
C ASP A 37 -6.94 6.12 0.15
N ILE A 38 -7.61 6.78 -0.82
CA ILE A 38 -9.07 6.72 -0.97
C ILE A 38 -9.53 5.27 -1.14
N VAL A 39 -8.89 4.49 -2.01
CA VAL A 39 -9.28 3.10 -2.27
C VAL A 39 -9.01 2.22 -1.05
N LEU A 40 -7.86 2.39 -0.38
CA LEU A 40 -7.51 1.63 0.81
C LEU A 40 -8.47 1.90 1.97
N THR A 41 -8.85 3.15 2.19
CA THR A 41 -9.85 3.55 3.19
C THR A 41 -11.21 2.92 2.88
N ASN A 42 -11.68 3.03 1.63
CA ASN A 42 -12.94 2.43 1.22
C ASN A 42 -12.93 0.90 1.32
N LYS A 43 -11.81 0.26 0.98
CA LYS A 43 -11.60 -1.19 1.14
C LYS A 43 -11.77 -1.60 2.60
N LEU A 44 -11.12 -0.91 3.54
CA LEU A 44 -11.28 -1.21 4.97
C LEU A 44 -12.74 -1.06 5.40
N THR A 45 -13.42 -0.02 4.95
CA THR A 45 -14.82 0.20 5.30
C THR A 45 -15.76 -0.87 4.76
N ILE A 46 -15.64 -1.21 3.48
CA ILE A 46 -16.51 -2.20 2.83
C ILE A 46 -16.25 -3.58 3.43
N ILE A 47 -14.99 -3.98 3.59
CA ILE A 47 -14.66 -5.35 4.02
C ILE A 47 -14.83 -5.52 5.54
N GLY A 48 -14.45 -4.50 6.32
CA GLY A 48 -14.48 -4.54 7.77
C GLY A 48 -15.86 -4.24 8.35
N PHE A 49 -16.53 -3.17 7.90
CA PHE A 49 -17.81 -2.74 8.49
C PHE A 49 -19.03 -3.31 7.76
N ASN A 50 -19.04 -3.31 6.42
CA ASN A 50 -20.22 -3.76 5.66
C ASN A 50 -20.27 -5.28 5.53
N LEU A 51 -19.17 -5.90 5.09
CA LEU A 51 -19.10 -7.35 4.85
C LEU A 51 -18.71 -8.15 6.08
N GLN A 52 -18.12 -7.49 7.09
CA GLN A 52 -17.65 -8.11 8.35
C GLN A 52 -16.73 -9.32 8.15
N TRP A 53 -15.90 -9.29 7.11
CA TRP A 53 -14.98 -10.41 6.81
C TRP A 53 -13.81 -10.50 7.79
N PHE A 54 -13.47 -9.38 8.44
CA PHE A 54 -12.57 -9.31 9.58
C PHE A 54 -13.15 -8.38 10.65
N LYS A 55 -12.82 -8.64 11.92
CA LYS A 55 -13.14 -7.75 13.04
C LYS A 55 -11.94 -6.87 13.35
N ILE A 56 -12.17 -5.56 13.38
CA ILE A 56 -11.18 -4.58 13.82
C ILE A 56 -11.40 -4.35 15.32
N HIS A 57 -10.40 -4.65 16.15
CA HIS A 57 -10.47 -4.40 17.58
C HIS A 57 -10.03 -2.96 17.88
N THR A 58 -10.98 -2.03 17.86
CA THR A 58 -10.76 -0.60 18.14
C THR A 58 -10.80 -0.25 19.63
N ASP A 59 -10.91 -1.24 20.51
CA ASP A 59 -11.03 -1.09 21.96
C ASP A 59 -9.87 -0.33 22.61
N SER A 60 -8.75 -0.18 21.88
CA SER A 60 -7.63 0.65 22.31
C SER A 60 -7.19 1.59 21.19
N VAL A 61 -6.94 2.84 21.56
CA VAL A 61 -6.39 3.88 20.66
C VAL A 61 -5.12 3.41 19.96
N LEU A 62 -4.29 2.62 20.65
CA LEU A 62 -3.05 2.07 20.09
C LEU A 62 -3.30 1.05 18.96
N ARG A 63 -4.32 0.19 19.06
CA ARG A 63 -4.67 -0.74 17.97
C ARG A 63 -5.23 0.00 16.77
N PHE A 64 -6.05 1.02 17.01
CA PHE A 64 -6.56 1.87 15.95
C PHE A 64 -5.44 2.62 15.21
N LEU A 65 -4.50 3.23 15.94
CA LEU A 65 -3.32 3.86 15.34
C LEU A 65 -2.46 2.87 14.56
N SER A 66 -2.32 1.63 15.04
CA SER A 66 -1.58 0.58 14.33
C SER A 66 -2.22 0.27 12.97
N LEU A 67 -3.56 0.26 12.91
CA LEU A 67 -4.31 0.02 11.66
C LEU A 67 -4.11 1.17 10.67
N ILE A 68 -4.21 2.42 11.13
CA ILE A 68 -3.98 3.61 10.30
C ILE A 68 -2.54 3.62 9.75
N LEU A 69 -1.55 3.41 10.62
CA LEU A 69 -0.14 3.36 10.21
C LEU A 69 0.13 2.24 9.20
N HIS A 70 -0.56 1.10 9.34
CA HIS A 70 -0.47 0.03 8.36
C HIS A 70 -1.09 0.43 7.02
N ASN A 71 -2.36 0.82 7.03
CA ASN A 71 -3.12 1.01 5.80
C ASN A 71 -2.71 2.28 5.06
N ASP A 72 -2.64 3.41 5.75
CA ASP A 72 -2.54 4.74 5.11
C ASP A 72 -1.07 5.11 4.84
N VAL A 73 -0.14 4.55 5.61
CA VAL A 73 1.30 4.80 5.46
C VAL A 73 2.02 3.58 4.89
N THR A 74 2.05 2.46 5.61
CA THR A 74 2.90 1.31 5.25
C THR A 74 2.52 0.72 3.87
N VAL A 75 1.24 0.43 3.66
CA VAL A 75 0.74 -0.13 2.39
C VAL A 75 0.79 0.91 1.28
N THR A 76 0.36 2.14 1.52
CA THR A 76 0.39 3.21 0.53
C THR A 76 1.80 3.49 0.02
N PHE A 77 2.78 3.62 0.90
CA PHE A 77 4.17 3.84 0.50
C PHE A 77 4.78 2.61 -0.19
N ALA A 78 4.43 1.40 0.22
CA ALA A 78 4.86 0.19 -0.49
C ALA A 78 4.32 0.16 -1.93
N LEU A 79 3.07 0.57 -2.15
CA LEU A 79 2.46 0.69 -3.47
C LEU A 79 3.08 1.83 -4.29
N LEU A 80 3.45 2.94 -3.66
CA LEU A 80 4.19 4.01 -4.34
C LEU A 80 5.58 3.54 -4.78
N VAL A 81 6.35 2.88 -3.91
CA VAL A 81 7.66 2.29 -4.28
C VAL A 81 7.49 1.37 -5.48
N PHE A 82 6.47 0.51 -5.43
CA PHE A 82 6.11 -0.38 -6.52
C PHE A 82 5.85 0.38 -7.82
N ALA A 83 4.98 1.39 -7.82
CA ALA A 83 4.67 2.19 -9.00
C ALA A 83 5.91 2.89 -9.57
N ASN A 84 6.72 3.51 -8.70
CA ASN A 84 7.91 4.25 -9.10
C ASN A 84 8.93 3.33 -9.80
N VAL A 85 9.23 2.18 -9.21
CA VAL A 85 10.20 1.25 -9.81
C VAL A 85 9.62 0.58 -11.04
N PHE A 86 8.37 0.11 -10.99
CA PHE A 86 7.77 -0.67 -12.07
C PHE A 86 7.61 0.15 -13.35
N LEU A 87 7.13 1.40 -13.23
CA LEU A 87 6.86 2.26 -14.37
C LEU A 87 8.12 2.90 -14.97
N LEU A 88 9.15 3.14 -14.16
CA LEU A 88 10.37 3.81 -14.62
C LEU A 88 11.48 2.86 -15.05
N THR A 89 11.54 1.64 -14.51
CA THR A 89 12.61 0.71 -14.87
C THR A 89 12.29 0.01 -16.20
N PRO A 90 13.23 -0.08 -17.16
CA PRO A 90 13.06 -0.87 -18.37
C PRO A 90 13.33 -2.38 -18.14
N HIS A 91 14.04 -2.73 -17.06
CA HIS A 91 14.47 -4.10 -16.81
C HIS A 91 13.34 -4.96 -16.22
N ALA A 92 12.96 -6.02 -16.95
CA ALA A 92 11.93 -6.95 -16.50
C ALA A 92 12.26 -7.59 -15.13
N GLY A 93 13.53 -7.89 -14.86
CA GLY A 93 13.96 -8.44 -13.57
C GLY A 93 13.66 -7.51 -12.39
N ALA A 94 13.92 -6.22 -12.53
CA ALA A 94 13.61 -5.22 -11.50
C ALA A 94 12.09 -5.06 -11.31
N ARG A 95 11.30 -5.14 -12.39
CA ARG A 95 9.82 -5.13 -12.33
C ARG A 95 9.27 -6.34 -11.56
N TRP A 96 9.82 -7.52 -11.81
CA TRP A 96 9.46 -8.73 -11.07
C TRP A 96 9.88 -8.65 -9.60
N ALA A 97 11.09 -8.20 -9.32
CA ALA A 97 11.59 -8.03 -7.95
C ALA A 97 10.72 -7.06 -7.14
N VAL A 98 10.35 -5.90 -7.71
CA VAL A 98 9.50 -4.95 -6.99
C VAL A 98 8.05 -5.44 -6.84
N SER A 99 7.53 -6.17 -7.83
CA SER A 99 6.22 -6.81 -7.73
C SER A 99 6.19 -7.81 -6.57
N LEU A 100 7.20 -8.68 -6.51
CA LEU A 100 7.32 -9.67 -5.44
C LEU A 100 7.52 -9.01 -4.08
N TYR A 101 8.37 -7.99 -4.00
CA TYR A 101 8.56 -7.18 -2.79
C TYR A 101 7.24 -6.60 -2.30
N ALA A 102 6.50 -5.88 -3.15
CA ALA A 102 5.26 -5.22 -2.74
C ALA A 102 4.19 -6.23 -2.31
N PHE A 103 4.08 -7.34 -3.01
CA PHE A 103 3.16 -8.42 -2.68
C PHE A 103 3.49 -9.06 -1.33
N LEU A 104 4.73 -9.53 -1.15
CA LEU A 104 5.16 -10.18 0.09
C LEU A 104 5.13 -9.21 1.27
N PHE A 105 5.51 -7.95 1.07
CA PHE A 105 5.49 -6.93 2.12
C PHE A 105 4.06 -6.67 2.63
N GLN A 106 3.07 -6.62 1.74
CA GLN A 106 1.67 -6.49 2.14
C GLN A 106 1.16 -7.74 2.89
N ILE A 107 1.52 -8.94 2.43
CA ILE A 107 1.18 -10.19 3.15
C ILE A 107 1.79 -10.21 4.56
N LEU A 108 3.10 -9.94 4.67
CA LEU A 108 3.81 -9.99 5.95
C LEU A 108 3.31 -8.91 6.92
N SER A 109 3.05 -7.70 6.43
CA SER A 109 2.49 -6.63 7.25
C SER A 109 1.05 -6.92 7.68
N GLY A 110 0.23 -7.55 6.83
CA GLY A 110 -1.11 -8.04 7.17
C GLY A 110 -1.08 -9.14 8.24
N LEU A 111 -0.17 -10.11 8.12
CA LEU A 111 0.07 -11.12 9.16
C LEU A 111 0.50 -10.49 10.49
N THR A 112 1.32 -9.45 10.43
CA THR A 112 1.75 -8.70 11.63
C THR A 112 0.55 -8.04 12.34
N LEU A 113 -0.44 -7.52 11.60
CA LEU A 113 -1.67 -6.99 12.21
C LEU A 113 -2.46 -8.07 12.95
N ARG A 114 -2.56 -9.27 12.37
CA ARG A 114 -3.26 -10.41 12.97
C ARG A 114 -2.55 -10.92 14.21
N TRP A 115 -1.22 -11.08 14.15
CA TRP A 115 -0.41 -11.50 15.30
C TRP A 115 -0.48 -10.52 16.48
N ASN A 116 -0.65 -9.22 16.21
CA ASN A 116 -0.82 -8.21 17.26
C ASN A 116 -2.27 -8.06 17.74
N GLY A 117 -3.21 -8.89 17.26
CA GLY A 117 -4.62 -8.84 17.64
C GLY A 117 -5.33 -7.56 17.20
N VAL A 118 -4.80 -6.85 16.18
CA VAL A 118 -5.45 -5.66 15.62
C VAL A 118 -6.62 -6.08 14.71
N LEU A 119 -6.42 -7.17 13.97
CA LEU A 119 -7.42 -7.79 13.10
C LEU A 119 -7.63 -9.24 13.50
N THR A 120 -8.89 -9.69 13.48
CA THR A 120 -9.23 -11.12 13.57
C THR A 120 -10.05 -11.51 12.35
N ASP A 121 -9.59 -12.53 11.64
CA ASP A 121 -10.29 -13.03 10.46
C ASP A 121 -11.57 -13.76 10.88
N VAL A 122 -12.69 -13.45 10.21
CA VAL A 122 -13.97 -14.15 10.38
C VAL A 122 -14.21 -15.06 9.19
N SER A 123 -14.22 -14.48 7.99
CA SER A 123 -14.34 -15.21 6.71
C SER A 123 -13.29 -14.76 5.69
N TRP A 124 -12.35 -13.93 6.12
CA TRP A 124 -11.18 -13.53 5.36
C TRP A 124 -10.16 -14.66 5.35
N ASN A 125 -9.60 -14.95 4.19
CA ASN A 125 -8.60 -16.01 4.03
C ASN A 125 -7.45 -15.51 3.15
N PHE A 126 -6.37 -16.28 3.12
CA PHE A 126 -5.16 -15.96 2.37
C PHE A 126 -5.43 -15.74 0.86
N MET A 127 -6.38 -16.47 0.28
CA MET A 127 -6.75 -16.31 -1.14
C MET A 127 -7.40 -14.95 -1.40
N LYS A 128 -8.38 -14.53 -0.59
CA LYS A 128 -9.02 -13.21 -0.67
C LYS A 128 -8.01 -12.09 -0.45
N GLU A 129 -7.08 -12.28 0.48
CA GLU A 129 -5.99 -11.34 0.74
C GLU A 129 -5.08 -11.18 -0.47
N SER A 130 -4.61 -12.30 -1.02
CA SER A 130 -3.75 -12.32 -2.21
C SER A 130 -4.42 -11.67 -3.41
N LEU A 131 -5.71 -11.97 -3.64
CA LEU A 131 -6.50 -11.34 -4.70
C LEU A 131 -6.62 -9.84 -4.50
N MET A 132 -6.90 -9.39 -3.28
CA MET A 132 -7.03 -7.98 -2.96
C MET A 132 -5.71 -7.23 -3.19
N ILE A 133 -4.59 -7.80 -2.75
CA ILE A 133 -3.26 -7.21 -2.98
C ILE A 133 -2.99 -7.11 -4.48
N ALA A 134 -3.25 -8.16 -5.25
CA ALA A 134 -3.08 -8.14 -6.71
C ALA A 134 -3.94 -7.06 -7.39
N LEU A 135 -5.20 -6.91 -6.96
CA LEU A 135 -6.10 -5.86 -7.45
C LEU A 135 -5.59 -4.46 -7.11
N MET A 136 -5.09 -4.24 -5.88
CA MET A 136 -4.52 -2.95 -5.47
C MET A 136 -3.25 -2.61 -6.25
N MET A 137 -2.39 -3.60 -6.51
CA MET A 137 -1.21 -3.42 -7.36
C MET A 137 -1.61 -3.08 -8.80
N GLY A 138 -2.58 -3.81 -9.38
CA GLY A 138 -3.09 -3.53 -10.71
C GLY A 138 -3.71 -2.13 -10.83
N TYR A 139 -4.53 -1.74 -9.86
CA TYR A 139 -5.08 -0.39 -9.75
C TYR A 139 -3.99 0.67 -9.69
N THR A 140 -2.98 0.45 -8.84
CA THR A 140 -1.84 1.37 -8.67
C THR A 140 -1.08 1.57 -9.98
N LEU A 141 -0.82 0.50 -10.74
CA LEU A 141 -0.17 0.61 -12.05
C LEU A 141 -1.02 1.35 -13.06
N LEU A 142 -2.33 1.05 -13.11
CA LEU A 142 -3.25 1.68 -14.04
C LEU A 142 -3.31 3.18 -13.79
N VAL A 143 -3.57 3.60 -12.54
CA VAL A 143 -3.67 5.01 -12.18
C VAL A 143 -2.32 5.72 -12.32
N GLY A 144 -1.23 5.10 -11.86
CA GLY A 144 0.12 5.65 -12.02
C GLY A 144 0.48 5.88 -13.49
N SER A 145 0.13 4.94 -14.38
CA SER A 145 0.35 5.08 -15.82
C SER A 145 -0.48 6.21 -16.43
N ILE A 146 -1.74 6.39 -16.02
CA ILE A 146 -2.60 7.48 -16.49
C ILE A 146 -2.03 8.82 -16.05
N LEU A 147 -1.70 8.96 -14.76
CA LEU A 147 -1.15 10.21 -14.21
C LEU A 147 0.19 10.57 -14.85
N GLN A 148 1.06 9.59 -15.11
CA GLN A 148 2.32 9.82 -15.81
C GLN A 148 2.09 10.33 -17.24
N ARG A 149 1.12 9.75 -17.97
CA ARG A 149 0.75 10.22 -19.32
C ARG A 149 0.17 11.63 -19.31
N MET A 150 -0.65 11.97 -18.31
CA MET A 150 -1.18 13.33 -18.14
C MET A 150 -0.07 14.32 -17.84
N ALA A 151 0.81 14.01 -16.89
CA ALA A 151 1.94 14.86 -16.53
C ALA A 151 2.88 15.13 -17.72
N ALA A 152 3.10 14.13 -18.58
CA ALA A 152 3.88 14.29 -19.80
C ALA A 152 3.19 15.19 -20.84
N ARG A 153 1.86 15.13 -20.95
CA ARG A 153 1.07 15.97 -21.87
C ARG A 153 0.95 17.42 -21.41
N GLU A 154 0.81 17.65 -20.11
CA GLU A 154 0.58 18.97 -19.52
C GLU A 154 1.88 19.70 -19.17
N GLY A 155 3.05 19.10 -19.46
CA GLY A 155 4.35 19.72 -19.23
C GLY A 155 4.73 19.85 -17.75
N TRP A 156 4.14 19.03 -16.88
CA TRP A 156 4.48 18.98 -15.44
C TRP A 156 5.86 18.35 -15.18
N ILE A 157 6.44 17.73 -16.21
CA ILE A 157 7.80 17.20 -16.23
C ILE A 157 8.67 18.26 -16.91
N ARG A 158 9.19 19.21 -16.13
CA ARG A 158 10.30 20.09 -16.54
C ARG A 158 11.57 19.65 -15.87
#